data_AF-A0A412LFD2-F1
#
_entry.id   AF-A0A412LFD2-F1
#
_cell.length_a   1.000
_cell.length_b   1.000
_cell.length_c   1.000
_cell.angle_alpha   90.00
_cell.angle_beta   90.00
_cell.angle_gamma   90.00
#
_symmetry.space_group_name_H-M   'P 1'
#
loop_
_entity.id
_entity.type
_entity.pdbx_description
1 polymer ?
#
loop_
_entity_poly.entity_id
_entity_poly.type
_entity_poly.pdbx_seq_one_letter_code
_entity_poly.pdbx_strand_id
1 'polypeptide(L)'
;MRKKMIALMSAAVLAATTVMTAFAAPSVTVSGVVSGVQSATDKNGNEVAIKVENVSETNFTAEEVAAVEEIKNIENVKEVMEASGVEFEEGMQVADIKNVIAPEGTVFPVTITFNVEGVTIRSRVTVLHFDTAKEAWEVVESKAGERTITETFHSLSPVAFVVDKETAANGATSPQTGEPITLALAGLAICAGAVGMGVTAKKRK
;
A
#
# COMPACT_ATOMS: atom_id res chain seq x y z
N MET A 1 -24.59 -17.24 69.14
CA MET A 1 -25.56 -16.66 68.18
C MET A 1 -24.81 -15.84 67.14
N ARG A 2 -25.19 -16.01 65.87
CA ARG A 2 -24.45 -15.64 64.66
C ARG A 2 -24.41 -14.11 64.49
N LYS A 3 -23.21 -13.51 64.50
CA LYS A 3 -23.03 -12.09 64.14
C LYS A 3 -22.77 -12.01 62.63
N LYS A 4 -23.81 -11.67 61.87
CA LYS A 4 -23.70 -11.24 60.47
C LYS A 4 -23.68 -9.72 60.46
N MET A 5 -22.54 -9.08 60.19
CA MET A 5 -22.45 -7.67 59.76
C MET A 5 -21.18 -7.44 58.91
N ILE A 6 -21.37 -7.41 57.59
CA ILE A 6 -20.88 -6.46 56.57
C ILE A 6 -19.48 -5.82 56.76
N ALA A 7 -18.54 -6.13 55.85
CA ALA A 7 -17.50 -5.25 55.26
C ALA A 7 -16.70 -6.10 54.23
N LEU A 8 -16.90 -6.00 52.91
CA LEU A 8 -16.30 -5.04 51.97
C LEU A 8 -14.78 -4.85 52.19
N MET A 9 -13.95 -5.44 51.31
CA MET A 9 -12.76 -4.86 50.65
C MET A 9 -11.68 -5.92 50.33
N SER A 10 -11.22 -5.86 49.08
CA SER A 10 -9.87 -6.18 48.60
C SER A 10 -9.57 -7.57 48.01
N ALA A 11 -9.15 -7.50 46.74
CA ALA A 11 -8.30 -8.42 45.99
C ALA A 11 -8.93 -9.71 45.45
N ALA A 12 -9.93 -9.55 44.58
CA ALA A 12 -9.92 -10.33 43.35
C ALA A 12 -8.74 -9.88 42.49
N VAL A 13 -8.17 -10.81 41.71
CA VAL A 13 -7.23 -10.64 40.57
C VAL A 13 -5.93 -11.40 40.82
N LEU A 14 -5.83 -12.57 40.18
CA LEU A 14 -4.77 -12.83 39.20
C LEU A 14 -5.25 -13.95 38.28
N ALA A 15 -5.82 -13.51 37.16
CA ALA A 15 -6.35 -14.32 36.08
C ALA A 15 -5.22 -14.96 35.26
N ALA A 16 -5.58 -16.06 34.62
CA ALA A 16 -4.77 -16.93 33.78
C ALA A 16 -3.75 -16.18 32.89
N THR A 17 -2.50 -16.65 32.95
CA THR A 17 -1.48 -16.35 31.96
C THR A 17 -1.91 -16.95 30.62
N THR A 18 -2.53 -16.14 29.76
CA THR A 18 -2.71 -16.48 28.36
C THR A 18 -1.34 -16.43 27.69
N VAL A 19 -0.91 -17.57 27.14
CA VAL A 19 0.23 -17.63 26.22
C VAL A 19 -0.05 -16.70 25.06
N MET A 20 0.73 -15.63 24.93
CA MET A 20 0.72 -14.80 23.73
C MET A 20 1.39 -15.65 22.64
N THR A 21 0.56 -16.31 21.83
CA THR A 21 1.01 -16.72 20.50
C THR A 21 1.33 -15.42 19.76
N ALA A 22 2.62 -15.09 19.66
CA ALA A 22 3.09 -14.10 18.71
C ALA A 22 2.74 -14.62 17.32
N PHE A 23 1.58 -14.22 16.80
CA PHE A 23 1.33 -14.35 15.38
C PHE A 23 2.41 -13.51 14.69
N ALA A 24 3.21 -14.15 13.84
CA ALA A 24 4.05 -13.43 12.90
C ALA A 24 3.17 -12.38 12.22
N ALA A 25 3.64 -11.13 12.21
CA ALA A 25 2.95 -10.06 11.52
C ALA A 25 2.59 -10.57 10.11
N PRO A 26 1.35 -10.35 9.63
CA PRO A 26 1.01 -10.70 8.26
C PRO A 26 2.08 -10.07 7.37
N SER A 27 2.79 -10.90 6.61
CA SER A 27 3.79 -10.42 5.67
C SER A 27 3.13 -9.34 4.82
N VAL A 28 3.58 -8.09 4.96
CA VAL A 28 3.00 -6.97 4.21
C VAL A 28 3.23 -7.25 2.73
N THR A 29 2.23 -7.77 2.04
CA THR A 29 2.26 -7.93 0.59
C THR A 29 1.96 -6.55 0.04
N VAL A 30 2.98 -5.88 -0.49
CA VAL A 30 2.78 -4.60 -1.16
C VAL A 30 2.01 -4.89 -2.43
N SER A 31 0.75 -4.43 -2.46
CA SER A 31 -0.06 -4.38 -3.67
C SER A 31 0.37 -3.19 -4.52
N GLY A 32 1.66 -3.13 -4.86
CA GLY A 32 2.28 -2.08 -5.69
C GLY A 32 1.89 -2.18 -7.16
N VAL A 33 0.65 -2.59 -7.41
CA VAL A 33 0.10 -2.85 -8.72
C VAL A 33 -0.02 -1.52 -9.44
N VAL A 34 0.54 -1.46 -10.64
CA VAL A 34 0.35 -0.31 -11.52
C VAL A 34 -1.08 -0.39 -12.05
N SER A 35 -1.90 0.56 -11.60
CA SER A 35 -3.34 0.60 -11.89
C SER A 35 -3.68 1.39 -13.16
N GLY A 36 -2.71 2.11 -13.73
CA GLY A 36 -2.84 2.82 -15.00
C GLY A 36 -1.91 4.03 -15.10
N VAL A 37 -2.21 4.90 -16.07
CA VAL A 37 -1.46 6.14 -16.33
C VAL A 37 -2.30 7.34 -15.86
N GLN A 38 -1.69 8.24 -15.10
CA GLN A 38 -2.28 9.50 -14.67
C GLN A 38 -2.10 10.58 -15.74
N SER A 39 -0.91 10.67 -16.31
CA SER A 39 -0.59 11.61 -17.38
C SER A 39 0.62 11.13 -18.17
N ALA A 40 0.71 11.49 -19.44
CA ALA A 40 1.90 11.31 -20.24
C ALA A 40 2.08 12.48 -21.20
N THR A 41 3.31 12.96 -21.33
CA THR A 41 3.63 14.12 -22.16
C THR A 41 4.88 13.84 -22.98
N ASP A 42 4.81 14.13 -24.29
CA ASP A 42 5.94 13.98 -25.21
C ASP A 42 6.99 15.09 -25.04
N LYS A 43 8.09 14.99 -25.79
CA LYS A 43 9.16 16.00 -25.82
C LYS A 43 8.67 17.41 -26.13
N ASN A 44 7.57 17.54 -26.89
CA ASN A 44 7.03 18.80 -27.35
C ASN A 44 5.98 19.39 -26.38
N GLY A 45 5.65 18.69 -25.30
CA GLY A 45 4.62 19.12 -24.35
C GLY A 45 3.21 18.65 -24.71
N ASN A 46 3.04 17.76 -25.70
CA ASN A 46 1.73 17.23 -26.08
C ASN A 46 1.34 16.05 -25.20
N GLU A 47 0.07 15.95 -24.87
CA GLU A 47 -0.48 14.78 -24.19
C GLU A 47 -0.42 13.54 -25.09
N VAL A 48 0.03 12.41 -24.54
CA VAL A 48 0.13 11.13 -25.25
C VAL A 48 -0.75 10.09 -24.57
N ALA A 49 -1.57 9.39 -25.34
CA ALA A 49 -2.39 8.31 -24.82
C ALA A 49 -1.58 7.02 -24.70
N ILE A 50 -1.02 6.76 -23.51
CA ILE A 50 -0.25 5.55 -23.23
C ILE A 50 -1.18 4.39 -22.90
N LYS A 51 -0.91 3.23 -23.52
CA LYS A 51 -1.58 1.98 -23.19
C LYS A 51 -0.70 1.18 -22.24
N VAL A 52 -1.31 0.63 -21.19
CA VAL A 52 -0.64 -0.25 -20.22
C VAL A 52 -1.37 -1.59 -20.25
N GLU A 53 -0.63 -2.67 -20.50
CA GLU A 53 -1.17 -4.02 -20.56
C GLU A 53 -0.43 -4.94 -19.57
N ASN A 54 -1.15 -5.94 -19.07
CA ASN A 54 -0.51 -7.00 -18.30
C ASN A 54 0.39 -7.83 -19.21
N VAL A 55 1.55 -8.23 -18.70
CA VAL A 55 2.49 -9.10 -19.43
C VAL A 55 1.85 -10.41 -19.88
N SER A 56 0.89 -10.94 -19.12
CA SER A 56 0.14 -12.17 -19.44
C SER A 56 -0.87 -12.02 -20.59
N GLU A 57 -1.26 -10.79 -20.90
CA GLU A 57 -2.26 -10.47 -21.93
C GLU A 57 -1.60 -9.93 -23.21
N THR A 58 -0.28 -9.73 -23.18
CA THR A 58 0.49 -9.15 -24.28
C THR A 58 1.11 -10.24 -25.14
N ASN A 59 1.12 -10.04 -26.47
CA ASN A 59 1.88 -10.88 -27.40
C ASN A 59 3.31 -10.34 -27.54
N PHE A 60 4.16 -10.68 -26.60
CA PHE A 60 5.59 -10.36 -26.65
C PHE A 60 6.35 -11.19 -27.67
N THR A 61 7.48 -10.66 -28.11
CA THR A 61 8.53 -11.44 -28.78
C THR A 61 9.15 -12.46 -27.82
N ALA A 62 9.86 -13.46 -28.34
CA ALA A 62 10.47 -14.48 -27.49
C ALA A 62 11.52 -13.87 -26.53
N GLU A 63 12.21 -12.84 -27.01
CA GLU A 63 13.23 -12.08 -26.32
C GLU A 63 12.63 -11.28 -25.15
N GLU A 64 11.51 -10.58 -25.38
CA GLU A 64 10.80 -9.85 -24.33
C GLU A 64 10.20 -10.79 -23.27
N VAL A 65 9.70 -11.96 -23.66
CA VAL A 65 9.24 -12.97 -22.68
C VAL A 65 10.38 -13.44 -21.79
N ALA A 66 11.55 -13.74 -22.38
CA ALA A 66 12.72 -14.14 -21.63
C ALA A 66 13.17 -13.03 -20.66
N ALA A 67 13.22 -11.78 -21.13
CA ALA A 67 13.60 -10.63 -20.32
C ALA A 67 12.64 -10.39 -19.15
N VAL A 68 11.33 -10.54 -19.37
CA VAL A 68 10.31 -10.43 -18.32
C VAL A 68 10.44 -11.55 -17.29
N GLU A 69 10.72 -12.78 -17.70
CA GLU A 69 10.96 -13.89 -16.75
C GLU A 69 12.27 -13.68 -15.96
N GLU A 70 13.31 -13.18 -16.62
CA GLU A 70 14.60 -12.90 -16.00
C GLU A 70 14.48 -11.84 -14.90
N ILE A 71 13.77 -10.75 -15.16
CA ILE A 71 13.67 -9.64 -14.21
C ILE A 71 12.73 -9.91 -13.02
N LYS A 72 11.93 -10.99 -13.07
CA LYS A 72 11.19 -11.46 -11.88
C LYS A 72 12.12 -11.96 -10.78
N ASN A 73 13.33 -12.37 -11.14
CA ASN A 73 14.37 -12.71 -10.19
C ASN A 73 15.01 -11.41 -9.68
N ILE A 74 14.97 -11.22 -8.36
CA ILE A 74 15.41 -9.96 -7.73
C ILE A 74 16.93 -9.79 -7.78
N GLU A 75 17.68 -10.89 -7.83
CA GLU A 75 19.13 -10.84 -8.01
C GLU A 75 19.51 -10.24 -9.36
N ASN A 76 18.77 -10.57 -10.44
CA ASN A 76 18.99 -9.97 -11.76
C ASN A 76 18.66 -8.47 -11.77
N VAL A 77 17.57 -8.06 -11.09
CA VAL A 77 17.22 -6.64 -10.91
C VAL A 77 18.36 -5.90 -10.20
N LYS A 78 18.90 -6.49 -9.14
CA LYS A 78 20.02 -5.93 -8.39
C LYS A 78 21.23 -5.72 -9.30
N GLU A 79 21.59 -6.70 -10.11
CA GLU A 79 22.71 -6.59 -11.06
C GLU A 79 22.51 -5.43 -12.05
N VAL A 80 21.31 -5.28 -12.62
CA VAL A 80 20.98 -4.18 -13.54
C VAL A 80 21.07 -2.81 -12.85
N MET A 81 20.55 -2.72 -11.61
CA MET A 81 20.58 -1.49 -10.82
C MET A 81 22.01 -1.08 -10.48
N GLU A 82 22.81 -2.01 -9.96
CA GLU A 82 24.20 -1.77 -9.57
C GLU A 82 25.08 -1.43 -10.79
N ALA A 83 24.87 -2.10 -11.93
CA ALA A 83 25.57 -1.79 -13.18
C ALA A 83 25.26 -0.37 -13.68
N SER A 84 24.08 0.15 -13.37
CA SER A 84 23.66 1.53 -13.68
C SER A 84 24.08 2.54 -12.59
N GLY A 85 24.76 2.09 -11.54
CA GLY A 85 25.21 2.93 -10.43
C GLY A 85 24.11 3.28 -9.41
N VAL A 86 22.98 2.57 -9.43
CA VAL A 86 21.89 2.71 -8.46
C VAL A 86 22.06 1.67 -7.36
N GLU A 87 22.11 2.12 -6.11
CA GLU A 87 22.25 1.25 -4.95
C GLU A 87 20.98 0.44 -4.73
N PHE A 88 21.12 -0.89 -4.69
CA PHE A 88 20.04 -1.79 -4.33
C PHE A 88 19.98 -1.95 -2.81
N GLU A 89 18.84 -1.63 -2.21
CA GLU A 89 18.64 -1.78 -0.77
C GLU A 89 17.93 -3.09 -0.41
N GLU A 90 18.30 -3.68 0.73
CA GLU A 90 17.59 -4.84 1.28
C GLU A 90 16.11 -4.46 1.58
N GLY A 91 15.18 -5.11 0.87
CA GLY A 91 13.74 -4.84 0.97
C GLY A 91 13.11 -4.33 -0.33
N MET A 92 13.91 -4.00 -1.34
CA MET A 92 13.42 -3.78 -2.70
C MET A 92 12.88 -5.07 -3.31
N GLN A 93 11.74 -4.96 -4.00
CA GLN A 93 11.09 -6.04 -4.72
C GLN A 93 10.51 -5.52 -6.03
N VAL A 94 10.34 -6.41 -7.01
CA VAL A 94 9.54 -6.11 -8.20
C VAL A 94 8.06 -6.06 -7.80
N ALA A 95 7.47 -4.87 -7.87
CA ALA A 95 6.08 -4.63 -7.54
C ALA A 95 5.14 -5.10 -8.66
N ASP A 96 5.52 -4.80 -9.90
CA ASP A 96 4.74 -5.12 -11.08
C ASP A 96 5.63 -5.06 -12.34
N ILE A 97 5.21 -5.76 -13.38
CA ILE A 97 5.81 -5.66 -14.71
C ILE A 97 4.66 -5.45 -15.68
N LYS A 98 4.75 -4.39 -16.48
CA LYS A 98 3.71 -4.02 -17.44
C LYS A 98 4.30 -3.83 -18.82
N ASN A 99 3.53 -4.17 -19.83
CA ASN A 99 3.80 -3.67 -21.17
C ASN A 99 3.30 -2.23 -21.27
N VAL A 100 4.17 -1.30 -21.64
CA VAL A 100 3.81 0.10 -21.83
C VAL A 100 3.99 0.42 -23.30
N ILE A 101 2.94 0.93 -23.94
CA ILE A 101 2.92 1.18 -25.39
C ILE A 101 2.52 2.63 -25.63
N ALA A 102 3.33 3.35 -26.41
CA ALA A 102 2.94 4.64 -26.97
C ALA A 102 2.31 4.48 -28.36
N PRO A 103 1.43 5.40 -28.77
CA PRO A 103 0.91 5.47 -30.13
C PRO A 103 2.04 5.60 -31.16
N GLU A 104 1.81 5.09 -32.37
CA GLU A 104 2.73 5.30 -33.48
C GLU A 104 2.95 6.80 -33.75
N GLY A 105 4.20 7.18 -34.03
CA GLY A 105 4.58 8.58 -34.28
C GLY A 105 4.80 9.43 -33.02
N THR A 106 4.73 8.84 -31.82
CA THR A 106 5.07 9.53 -30.58
C THR A 106 6.52 10.02 -30.59
N VAL A 107 6.75 11.26 -30.15
CA VAL A 107 8.07 11.89 -30.13
C VAL A 107 8.72 11.74 -28.77
N PHE A 108 9.75 10.91 -28.69
CA PHE A 108 10.52 10.70 -27.46
C PHE A 108 11.50 11.86 -27.15
N PRO A 109 11.85 12.09 -25.87
CA PRO A 109 11.40 11.33 -24.70
C PRO A 109 9.96 11.63 -24.29
N VAL A 110 9.33 10.67 -23.61
CA VAL A 110 7.98 10.82 -23.03
C VAL A 110 8.08 10.74 -21.53
N THR A 111 7.56 11.75 -20.83
CA THR A 111 7.42 11.73 -19.38
C THR A 111 6.06 11.14 -19.02
N ILE A 112 6.04 10.07 -18.24
CA ILE A 112 4.83 9.34 -17.85
C ILE A 112 4.72 9.36 -16.33
N THR A 113 3.51 9.61 -15.84
CA THR A 113 3.14 9.46 -14.43
C THR A 113 2.19 8.27 -14.32
N PHE A 114 2.62 7.20 -13.68
CA PHE A 114 1.82 6.01 -13.40
C PHE A 114 1.11 6.13 -12.06
N ASN A 115 -0.08 5.54 -11.95
CA ASN A 115 -0.77 5.34 -10.69
C ASN A 115 -0.31 4.02 -10.06
N VAL A 116 0.36 4.10 -8.92
CA VAL A 116 0.94 2.95 -8.23
C VAL A 116 0.46 2.94 -6.79
N GLU A 117 -0.34 1.94 -6.42
CA GLU A 117 -0.91 1.88 -5.08
C GLU A 117 0.17 1.59 -4.03
N GLY A 118 0.04 2.18 -2.84
CA GLY A 118 1.02 2.03 -1.75
C GLY A 118 2.27 2.91 -1.87
N VAL A 119 2.60 3.45 -3.05
CA VAL A 119 3.73 4.40 -3.18
C VAL A 119 3.39 5.73 -2.54
N THR A 120 4.34 6.31 -1.81
CA THR A 120 4.28 7.66 -1.23
C THR A 120 5.49 8.47 -1.70
N ILE A 121 5.50 9.78 -1.48
CA ILE A 121 6.68 10.62 -1.80
C ILE A 121 7.97 10.20 -1.07
N ARG A 122 7.85 9.43 0.02
CA ARG A 122 8.99 8.91 0.80
C ARG A 122 9.42 7.52 0.34
N SER A 123 8.66 6.90 -0.55
CA SER A 123 8.96 5.56 -1.02
C SER A 123 10.17 5.59 -1.94
N ARG A 124 11.05 4.61 -1.75
CA ARG A 124 12.15 4.37 -2.67
C ARG A 124 11.62 3.54 -3.82
N VAL A 125 11.77 4.07 -5.02
CA VAL A 125 11.29 3.45 -6.25
C VAL A 125 12.39 3.50 -7.29
N THR A 126 12.46 2.46 -8.09
CA THR A 126 13.32 2.39 -9.27
C THR A 126 12.51 1.72 -10.36
N VAL A 127 12.57 2.26 -11.56
CA VAL A 127 11.91 1.65 -12.71
C VAL A 127 12.97 1.18 -13.69
N LEU A 128 12.76 -0.01 -14.22
CA LEU A 128 13.60 -0.59 -15.23
C LEU A 128 12.79 -0.69 -16.51
N HIS A 129 13.45 -0.43 -17.64
CA HIS A 129 12.88 -0.52 -18.97
C HIS A 129 13.74 -1.44 -19.81
N PHE A 130 13.12 -2.35 -20.56
CA PHE A 130 13.83 -3.24 -21.48
C PHE A 130 14.08 -2.57 -22.83
N ASP A 131 15.33 -2.22 -23.16
CA ASP A 131 15.69 -1.71 -24.48
C ASP A 131 15.81 -2.88 -25.48
N THR A 132 14.79 -3.06 -26.32
CA THR A 132 14.76 -4.11 -27.35
C THR A 132 15.85 -3.98 -28.41
N ALA A 133 16.41 -2.79 -28.63
CA ALA A 133 17.51 -2.62 -29.57
C ALA A 133 18.86 -3.09 -28.99
N LYS A 134 19.01 -3.01 -27.66
CA LYS A 134 20.20 -3.47 -26.93
C LYS A 134 20.03 -4.84 -26.30
N GLU A 135 18.80 -5.37 -26.29
CA GLU A 135 18.39 -6.60 -25.61
C GLU A 135 18.78 -6.59 -24.12
N ALA A 136 18.63 -5.43 -23.46
CA ALA A 136 19.08 -5.24 -22.09
C ALA A 136 18.12 -4.35 -21.28
N TRP A 137 18.02 -4.62 -19.98
CA TRP A 137 17.33 -3.75 -19.05
C TRP A 137 18.18 -2.53 -18.70
N GLU A 138 17.55 -1.36 -18.67
CA GLU A 138 18.16 -0.09 -18.30
C GLU A 138 17.38 0.53 -17.15
N VAL A 139 18.10 1.16 -16.20
CA VAL A 139 17.45 1.90 -15.13
C VAL A 139 16.97 3.25 -15.65
N VAL A 140 15.71 3.55 -15.35
CA VAL A 140 15.09 4.85 -15.62
C VAL A 140 14.98 5.63 -14.32
N GLU A 141 15.51 6.85 -14.31
CA GLU A 141 15.40 7.73 -13.16
C GLU A 141 13.93 8.01 -12.86
N SER A 142 13.53 7.65 -11.63
CA SER A 142 12.14 7.61 -11.21
C SER A 142 11.91 8.51 -10.01
N LYS A 143 10.78 9.22 -10.01
CA LYS A 143 10.36 10.08 -8.90
C LYS A 143 9.07 9.55 -8.28
N ALA A 144 9.14 9.19 -7.00
CA ALA A 144 7.95 8.84 -6.23
C ALA A 144 7.11 10.09 -5.91
N GLY A 145 5.80 9.96 -6.07
CA GLY A 145 4.79 10.90 -5.63
C GLY A 145 3.77 10.22 -4.72
N GLU A 146 2.70 10.92 -4.36
CA GLU A 146 1.62 10.30 -3.61
C GLU A 146 0.83 9.36 -4.55
N ARG A 147 0.92 8.06 -4.30
CA ARG A 147 0.32 6.98 -5.10
C ARG A 147 0.74 7.01 -6.58
N THR A 148 1.91 7.58 -6.88
CA THR A 148 2.37 7.79 -8.25
C THR A 148 3.87 7.58 -8.40
N ILE A 149 4.28 7.18 -9.59
CA ILE A 149 5.68 7.17 -10.02
C ILE A 149 5.77 7.96 -11.32
N THR A 150 6.66 8.94 -11.39
CA THR A 150 6.90 9.75 -12.59
C THR A 150 8.31 9.55 -13.11
N GLU A 151 8.43 9.35 -14.41
CA GLU A 151 9.68 8.97 -15.06
C GLU A 151 9.67 9.36 -16.53
N THR A 152 10.85 9.39 -17.16
CA THR A 152 11.01 9.82 -18.55
C THR A 152 11.69 8.75 -19.39
N PHE A 153 10.98 8.27 -20.40
CA PHE A 153 11.44 7.20 -21.27
C PHE A 153 11.94 7.70 -22.61
N HIS A 154 12.95 7.03 -23.15
CA HIS A 154 13.45 7.26 -24.51
C HIS A 154 12.95 6.22 -25.52
N SER A 155 12.41 5.11 -25.03
CA SER A 155 11.66 4.09 -25.77
C SER A 155 10.72 3.39 -24.80
N LEU A 156 9.72 2.68 -25.30
CA LEU A 156 8.80 1.91 -24.47
C LEU A 156 8.77 0.46 -24.96
N SER A 157 8.95 -0.44 -24.02
CA SER A 157 8.89 -1.90 -24.07
C SER A 157 8.81 -2.34 -22.60
N PRO A 158 8.68 -3.62 -22.21
CA PRO A 158 8.31 -3.99 -20.83
C PRO A 158 9.00 -3.16 -19.75
N VAL A 159 8.18 -2.65 -18.84
CA VAL A 159 8.60 -1.78 -17.74
C VAL A 159 8.40 -2.54 -16.44
N ALA A 160 9.46 -2.67 -15.66
CA ALA A 160 9.45 -3.29 -14.35
C ALA A 160 9.53 -2.23 -13.26
N PHE A 161 8.57 -2.24 -12.34
CA PHE A 161 8.48 -1.30 -11.24
C PHE A 161 9.07 -1.94 -9.99
N VAL A 162 10.18 -1.42 -9.49
CA VAL A 162 10.84 -1.89 -8.27
C VAL A 162 10.54 -0.92 -7.15
N VAL A 163 10.01 -1.43 -6.06
CA VAL A 163 9.66 -0.61 -4.89
C VAL A 163 10.22 -1.25 -3.63
N ASP A 164 10.69 -0.41 -2.73
CA ASP A 164 11.04 -0.83 -1.39
C ASP A 164 9.78 -1.13 -0.58
N LYS A 165 9.68 -2.37 -0.11
CA LYS A 165 8.54 -2.88 0.64
C LYS A 165 8.21 -2.09 1.89
N GLU A 166 9.22 -1.73 2.67
CA GLU A 166 9.03 -1.07 3.96
C GLU A 166 8.57 0.37 3.75
N THR A 167 9.10 1.04 2.72
CA THR A 167 8.71 2.43 2.42
C THR A 167 7.40 2.54 1.62
N ALA A 168 6.98 1.50 0.90
CA ALA A 168 5.69 1.43 0.19
C ALA A 168 4.56 0.84 1.05
N ALA A 169 4.84 -0.04 2.02
CA ALA A 169 3.81 -0.59 2.90
C ALA A 169 3.19 0.45 3.85
N ASN A 170 3.87 1.57 4.09
CA ASN A 170 3.34 2.66 4.91
C ASN A 170 2.18 3.42 4.24
N GLY A 171 1.88 3.15 2.97
CA GLY A 171 0.68 3.65 2.27
C GLY A 171 -0.58 2.79 2.50
N ALA A 172 -0.44 1.58 3.08
CA ALA A 172 -1.58 0.88 3.62
C ALA A 172 -1.98 1.59 4.92
N THR A 173 -3.17 2.22 4.94
CA THR A 173 -3.82 2.49 6.21
C THR A 173 -3.79 1.18 6.99
N SER A 174 -3.06 1.15 8.10
CA SER A 174 -3.10 0.08 9.09
C SER A 174 -4.56 -0.38 9.22
N PRO A 175 -4.89 -1.69 9.32
CA PRO A 175 -6.16 -2.03 9.93
C PRO A 175 -6.19 -1.23 11.23
N GLN A 176 -7.28 -0.50 11.46
CA GLN A 176 -7.44 0.37 12.61
C GLN A 176 -7.43 -0.49 13.88
N THR A 177 -6.26 -0.97 14.30
CA THR A 177 -6.02 -1.68 15.54
C THR A 177 -5.96 -0.61 16.61
N GLY A 178 -7.16 -0.20 17.05
CA GLY A 178 -7.32 0.86 18.02
C GLY A 178 -8.37 1.89 17.62
N GLU A 179 -9.56 1.47 17.21
CA GLU A 179 -10.70 2.07 17.90
C GLU A 179 -10.70 1.46 19.31
N PRO A 180 -10.33 2.20 20.38
CA PRO A 180 -11.14 1.99 21.57
C PRO A 180 -12.57 2.21 21.09
N ILE A 181 -13.49 1.33 21.46
CA ILE A 181 -14.91 1.66 21.45
C ILE A 181 -15.00 3.02 22.15
N THR A 182 -15.06 4.10 21.36
CA THR A 182 -15.34 5.42 21.86
C THR A 182 -16.78 5.30 22.27
N LEU A 183 -16.94 5.10 23.58
CA LEU A 183 -18.08 5.56 24.32
C LEU A 183 -18.59 6.83 23.61
N ALA A 184 -19.69 6.70 22.87
CA ALA A 184 -20.47 7.82 22.43
C ALA A 184 -21.07 8.43 23.70
N LEU A 185 -20.29 9.28 24.37
CA LEU A 185 -20.77 10.12 25.46
C LEU A 185 -21.21 11.45 24.86
N ALA A 186 -22.44 11.48 24.34
CA ALA A 186 -23.28 12.67 24.25
C ALA A 186 -24.72 12.16 23.98
N GLY A 187 -25.75 12.46 24.78
CA GLY A 187 -25.92 13.64 25.60
C GLY A 187 -26.81 13.43 26.82
N LEU A 188 -26.55 14.35 27.73
CA LEU A 188 -27.31 14.72 28.90
C LEU A 188 -28.81 14.90 28.58
N ALA A 189 -29.68 14.20 29.30
CA ALA A 189 -31.07 14.62 29.49
C ALA A 189 -31.49 14.27 30.93
N ILE A 190 -31.07 15.13 31.87
CA ILE A 190 -31.73 15.27 33.16
C ILE A 190 -32.96 16.14 32.91
N CYS A 191 -34.15 15.54 32.97
CA CYS A 191 -35.38 16.24 33.35
C CYS A 191 -36.17 15.34 34.29
N ALA A 192 -36.13 15.71 35.57
CA ALA A 192 -37.00 15.20 36.62
C ALA A 192 -38.45 15.61 36.37
N GLY A 193 -39.42 14.78 36.76
CA GLY A 193 -40.83 15.17 36.71
C GLY A 193 -41.80 14.05 37.10
N ALA A 194 -42.32 14.14 38.31
CA ALA A 194 -43.34 13.32 38.93
C ALA A 194 -44.63 13.15 38.10
N VAL A 195 -45.25 11.95 38.12
CA VAL A 195 -46.69 11.62 38.29
C VAL A 195 -46.73 10.08 38.49
N GLY A 196 -47.41 9.44 39.44
CA GLY A 196 -48.53 9.89 40.24
C GLY A 196 -48.51 9.31 41.66
N MET A 197 -48.90 10.19 42.56
CA MET A 197 -49.36 9.89 43.89
C MET A 197 -50.85 9.54 43.80
N GLY A 198 -51.28 8.56 44.60
CA GLY A 198 -52.67 8.40 45.02
C GLY A 198 -53.29 7.08 44.57
N VAL A 199 -53.98 6.32 45.41
CA VAL A 199 -54.40 6.42 46.82
C VAL A 199 -54.89 4.96 47.10
N THR A 200 -54.86 4.33 48.28
CA THR A 200 -55.38 4.79 49.57
C THR A 200 -55.05 3.72 50.62
N ALA A 201 -54.69 4.21 51.81
CA ALA A 201 -55.12 3.78 53.15
C ALA A 201 -54.86 2.31 53.59
N LYS A 202 -54.43 2.01 54.82
CA LYS A 202 -54.79 2.66 56.08
C LYS A 202 -53.87 2.19 57.22
N LYS A 203 -53.26 3.19 57.88
CA LYS A 203 -52.85 3.34 59.29
C LYS A 203 -52.28 2.15 60.09
N ARG A 204 -51.06 2.42 60.59
CA ARG A 204 -50.44 1.93 61.83
C ARG A 204 -51.36 2.07 63.05
N LYS A 205 -51.38 1.05 63.91
CA LYS A 205 -50.90 1.13 65.30
C LYS A 205 -50.50 -0.27 65.76
#